data_AF-A0A927SNQ3-F1
#
_entry.id   AF-A0A927SNQ3-F1
#
_cell.length_a   1.000
_cell.length_b   1.000
_cell.length_c   1.000
_cell.angle_alpha   90.00
_cell.angle_beta   90.00
_cell.angle_gamma   90.00
#
_symmetry.space_group_name_H-M   'P 1'
#
loop_
_entity.id
_entity.type
_entity.pdbx_description
1 polymer ?
#
loop_
_entity_poly.entity_id
_entity_poly.type
_entity_poly.pdbx_seq_one_letter_code
_entity_poly.pdbx_strand_id
1 'polypeptide(L)'
;MISWQTLFFRGKTPADLKLCAVGPSCMKDIRLCELADGRVAIFSRPQGKKGGKGKIGFTVIDSLKDLCADTILDAVIDPSYFLKSEWGGCNEVHLLKNGLLGVMGHMAFRTEEGLHYNAMTFVVDPATGEHTAPRIIATRSDMTTEPFGKRPDLVDVLFTAGITRHGDGTATLYTGVSDCEAWCAEIDDPFVAYES
;
A
#
# COMPACT_ATOMS: atom_id res chain seq x y z
N MET A 1 -13.36 -10.08 -22.80
CA MET A 1 -13.14 -9.06 -21.75
C MET A 1 -11.97 -9.52 -20.91
N ILE A 2 -10.94 -8.69 -20.72
CA ILE A 2 -9.76 -9.02 -19.91
C ILE A 2 -10.00 -8.49 -18.50
N SER A 3 -9.72 -9.29 -17.47
CA SER A 3 -9.79 -8.90 -16.05
C SER A 3 -8.53 -9.38 -15.31
N TRP A 4 -8.23 -8.74 -14.20
CA TRP A 4 -7.21 -9.13 -13.23
C TRP A 4 -7.82 -9.14 -11.83
N GLN A 5 -7.32 -10.01 -10.95
CA GLN A 5 -7.79 -10.12 -9.57
C GLN A 5 -6.61 -10.38 -8.63
N THR A 6 -6.72 -9.91 -7.40
CA THR A 6 -5.79 -10.29 -6.33
C THR A 6 -6.17 -11.66 -5.80
N LEU A 7 -5.21 -12.59 -5.79
CA LEU A 7 -5.38 -13.93 -5.23
C LEU A 7 -4.71 -14.00 -3.87
N PHE A 8 -5.42 -14.50 -2.86
CA PHE A 8 -4.90 -14.66 -1.51
C PHE A 8 -4.58 -16.11 -1.25
N PHE A 9 -3.35 -16.37 -0.80
CA PHE A 9 -2.90 -17.70 -0.42
C PHE A 9 -2.55 -17.72 1.07
N ARG A 10 -2.81 -18.85 1.72
CA ARG A 10 -2.51 -19.08 3.14
C ARG A 10 -1.89 -20.47 3.32
N GLY A 11 -0.91 -20.57 4.22
CA GLY A 11 -0.21 -21.80 4.55
C GLY A 11 0.73 -21.57 5.72
N LYS A 12 1.37 -22.64 6.21
CA LYS A 12 2.38 -22.55 7.27
C LYS A 12 3.75 -22.15 6.74
N THR A 13 4.00 -22.45 5.47
CA THR A 13 5.26 -22.17 4.77
C THR A 13 4.94 -21.62 3.38
N PRO A 14 5.88 -20.90 2.73
CA PRO A 14 5.74 -20.49 1.33
C PRO A 14 5.51 -21.65 0.35
N ALA A 15 6.03 -22.85 0.66
CA ALA A 15 5.88 -24.04 -0.18
C ALA A 15 4.48 -24.67 -0.10
N ASP A 16 3.75 -24.44 1.01
CA ASP A 16 2.45 -25.07 1.30
C ASP A 16 1.26 -24.10 1.15
N LEU A 17 1.48 -22.98 0.45
CA LEU A 17 0.46 -21.96 0.24
C LEU A 17 -0.71 -22.49 -0.60
N LYS A 18 -1.93 -22.34 -0.07
CA LYS A 18 -3.18 -22.71 -0.76
C LYS A 18 -4.04 -21.48 -0.96
N LEU A 19 -4.67 -21.38 -2.14
CA LEU A 19 -5.63 -20.33 -2.45
C LEU A 19 -6.76 -20.37 -1.39
N CYS A 20 -7.03 -19.24 -0.74
CA CYS A 20 -8.04 -19.14 0.31
C CYS A 20 -9.09 -18.06 0.04
N ALA A 21 -8.77 -17.02 -0.74
CA ALA A 21 -9.72 -16.00 -1.14
C ALA A 21 -9.34 -15.38 -2.49
N VAL A 22 -10.32 -14.76 -3.14
CA VAL A 22 -10.17 -14.04 -4.40
C VAL A 22 -10.79 -12.66 -4.25
N GLY A 23 -10.03 -11.62 -4.59
CA GLY A 23 -10.50 -10.24 -4.56
C GLY A 23 -11.44 -9.90 -5.73
N PRO A 24 -12.03 -8.69 -5.72
CA PRO A 24 -12.92 -8.24 -6.78
C PRO A 24 -12.23 -8.19 -8.16
N SER A 25 -13.04 -8.39 -9.21
CA SER A 25 -12.62 -8.20 -10.60
C SER A 25 -12.05 -6.79 -10.82
N CYS A 26 -10.94 -6.71 -11.55
CA CYS A 26 -10.22 -5.49 -11.87
C CYS A 26 -9.71 -4.69 -10.65
N MET A 27 -9.43 -5.35 -9.52
CA MET A 27 -8.86 -4.71 -8.32
C MET A 27 -7.49 -5.30 -7.94
N LYS A 28 -6.51 -4.41 -7.80
CA LYS A 28 -5.16 -4.69 -7.29
C LYS A 28 -4.91 -3.89 -6.01
N ASP A 29 -3.72 -4.03 -5.42
CA ASP A 29 -3.28 -3.28 -4.23
C ASP A 29 -4.19 -3.48 -3.00
N ILE A 30 -4.72 -4.69 -2.84
CA ILE A 30 -5.41 -5.10 -1.63
C ILE A 30 -4.36 -5.59 -0.62
N ARG A 31 -4.41 -5.08 0.61
CA ARG A 31 -3.49 -5.44 1.70
C ARG A 31 -4.25 -5.77 2.98
N LEU A 32 -3.67 -6.65 3.78
CA LEU A 32 -4.26 -7.16 5.01
C LEU A 32 -3.30 -6.88 6.17
N CYS A 33 -3.84 -6.65 7.37
CA CYS A 33 -3.08 -6.59 8.60
C CYS A 33 -3.90 -7.24 9.73
N GLU A 34 -3.29 -8.13 10.50
CA GLU A 34 -3.92 -8.68 11.71
C GLU A 34 -3.85 -7.63 12.83
N LEU A 35 -4.99 -7.38 13.47
CA LEU A 35 -5.12 -6.46 14.59
C LEU A 35 -4.77 -7.15 15.91
N ALA A 36 -4.52 -6.38 16.97
CA ALA A 36 -4.17 -6.91 18.29
C ALA A 36 -5.24 -7.84 18.89
N ASP A 37 -6.50 -7.71 18.46
CA ASP A 37 -7.63 -8.53 18.89
C ASP A 37 -7.92 -9.73 17.97
N GLY A 38 -7.06 -9.96 16.95
CA GLY A 38 -7.19 -11.06 15.99
C GLY A 38 -8.14 -10.79 14.81
N ARG A 39 -8.80 -9.62 14.77
CA ARG A 39 -9.53 -9.16 13.58
C ARG A 39 -8.56 -8.81 12.46
N VAL A 40 -9.07 -8.59 11.26
CA VAL A 40 -8.26 -8.32 10.07
C VAL A 40 -8.66 -6.99 9.44
N ALA A 41 -7.74 -6.04 9.42
CA ALA A 41 -7.86 -4.83 8.61
C ALA A 41 -7.64 -5.16 7.14
N ILE A 42 -8.47 -4.57 6.28
CA ILE A 42 -8.40 -4.67 4.83
C ILE A 42 -8.25 -3.27 4.25
N PHE A 43 -7.18 -3.07 3.50
CA PHE A 43 -7.01 -1.92 2.62
C PHE A 43 -7.35 -2.34 1.20
N SER A 44 -8.36 -1.73 0.60
CA SER A 44 -8.77 -1.99 -0.78
C SER A 44 -8.35 -0.84 -1.70
N ARG A 45 -8.36 -1.09 -3.02
CA ARG A 45 -8.02 -0.06 -4.01
C ARG A 45 -8.93 -0.09 -5.24
N PRO A 46 -10.22 0.24 -5.08
CA PRO A 46 -11.15 0.28 -6.21
C PRO A 46 -10.75 1.32 -7.26
N GLN A 47 -11.14 1.04 -8.50
CA GLN A 47 -11.03 1.93 -9.65
C GLN A 47 -12.40 2.13 -10.30
N GLY A 48 -12.48 2.96 -11.33
CA GLY A 48 -13.72 3.19 -12.09
C GLY A 48 -14.73 4.02 -11.31
N LYS A 49 -16.01 3.62 -11.32
CA LYS A 49 -17.10 4.43 -10.73
C LYS A 49 -16.90 4.73 -9.24
N LYS A 50 -16.38 3.77 -8.46
CA LYS A 50 -16.19 3.93 -7.01
C LYS A 50 -14.89 4.65 -6.65
N GLY A 51 -13.78 4.32 -7.33
CA GLY A 51 -12.44 4.79 -6.94
C GLY A 51 -11.68 5.60 -8.01
N GLY A 52 -12.31 6.00 -9.12
CA GLY A 52 -11.67 6.77 -10.18
C GLY A 52 -10.42 6.08 -10.73
N LYS A 53 -9.26 6.75 -10.65
CA LYS A 53 -7.95 6.18 -11.04
C LYS A 53 -7.37 5.20 -10.00
N GLY A 54 -7.90 5.20 -8.78
CA GLY A 54 -7.48 4.36 -7.68
C GLY A 54 -7.47 5.12 -6.35
N LYS A 55 -8.41 4.80 -5.45
CA LYS A 55 -8.46 5.37 -4.09
C LYS A 55 -8.35 4.28 -3.05
N ILE A 56 -7.80 4.60 -1.89
CA ILE A 56 -7.68 3.66 -0.77
C ILE A 56 -9.04 3.55 -0.09
N GLY A 57 -9.52 2.31 0.07
CA GLY A 57 -10.64 1.99 0.94
C GLY A 57 -10.14 1.25 2.19
N PHE A 58 -10.87 1.37 3.29
CA PHE A 58 -10.58 0.69 4.55
C PHE A 58 -11.82 -0.02 5.11
N THR A 59 -11.62 -1.22 5.67
CA THR A 59 -12.60 -1.92 6.50
C THR A 59 -11.89 -2.91 7.43
N VAL A 60 -12.62 -3.44 8.41
CA VAL A 60 -12.16 -4.48 9.31
C VAL A 60 -13.15 -5.63 9.28
N ILE A 61 -12.65 -6.86 9.19
CA ILE A 61 -13.44 -8.10 9.28
C ILE A 61 -13.04 -8.90 10.51
N ASP A 62 -13.93 -9.76 11.00
CA ASP A 62 -13.69 -10.52 12.23
C ASP A 62 -12.58 -11.56 12.08
N SER A 63 -12.44 -12.16 10.89
CA SER A 63 -11.42 -13.17 10.64
C SER A 63 -11.11 -13.33 9.15
N LEU A 64 -9.98 -13.97 8.82
CA LEU A 64 -9.67 -14.33 7.42
C LEU A 64 -10.71 -15.21 6.73
N LYS A 65 -11.65 -15.84 7.46
CA LYS A 65 -12.75 -16.62 6.85
C LYS A 65 -13.76 -15.72 6.14
N ASP A 66 -13.83 -14.46 6.56
CA ASP A 66 -14.76 -13.46 6.04
C ASP A 66 -14.14 -12.67 4.87
N LEU A 67 -12.91 -13.01 4.47
CA LEU A 67 -12.21 -12.38 3.35
C LEU A 67 -12.80 -12.88 2.02
N CYS A 68 -13.55 -12.02 1.34
CA CYS A 68 -14.09 -12.29 0.02
C CYS A 68 -14.21 -10.99 -0.80
N ALA A 69 -14.60 -11.11 -2.07
CA ALA A 69 -14.76 -9.94 -2.93
C ALA A 69 -15.75 -8.91 -2.34
N ASP A 70 -16.84 -9.36 -1.71
CA ASP A 70 -17.88 -8.48 -1.18
C ASP A 70 -17.37 -7.67 0.02
N THR A 71 -16.71 -8.30 0.99
CA THR A 71 -16.14 -7.59 2.14
C THR A 71 -15.04 -6.60 1.73
N ILE A 72 -14.27 -6.90 0.69
CA ILE A 72 -13.29 -5.97 0.11
C ILE A 72 -14.00 -4.78 -0.58
N LEU A 73 -15.13 -5.03 -1.25
CA LEU A 73 -15.92 -3.99 -1.91
C LEU A 73 -16.63 -3.08 -0.91
N ASP A 74 -16.94 -3.55 0.30
CA ASP A 74 -17.60 -2.76 1.34
C ASP A 74 -16.69 -1.74 2.02
N ALA A 75 -15.38 -1.81 1.77
CA ALA A 75 -14.41 -0.84 2.25
C ALA A 75 -14.82 0.61 1.95
N VAL A 76 -14.76 1.44 2.99
CA VAL A 76 -15.10 2.86 2.95
C VAL A 76 -13.93 3.61 2.36
N ILE A 77 -14.21 4.43 1.34
CA ILE A 77 -13.20 5.27 0.69
C ILE A 77 -13.23 6.64 1.33
N ASP A 78 -12.08 7.10 1.81
CA ASP A 78 -11.89 8.49 2.17
C ASP A 78 -11.33 9.27 0.95
N PRO A 79 -12.02 10.31 0.45
CA PRO A 79 -11.52 11.08 -0.68
C PRO A 79 -10.32 11.98 -0.33
N SER A 80 -10.04 12.21 0.96
CA SER A 80 -8.99 13.13 1.42
C SER A 80 -7.56 12.59 1.26
N TYR A 81 -7.39 11.28 1.03
CA TYR A 81 -6.07 10.69 0.78
C TYR A 81 -5.33 11.31 -0.41
N PHE A 82 -6.06 11.77 -1.43
CA PHE A 82 -5.47 12.11 -2.73
C PHE A 82 -6.23 13.22 -3.42
N LEU A 83 -5.52 14.10 -4.12
CA LEU A 83 -6.12 15.03 -5.06
C LEU A 83 -6.88 14.29 -6.18
N LYS A 84 -7.72 15.02 -6.91
CA LYS A 84 -8.53 14.45 -8.01
C LYS A 84 -7.65 13.86 -9.14
N SER A 85 -6.50 14.46 -9.40
CA SER A 85 -5.51 14.02 -10.40
C SER A 85 -4.70 12.80 -9.95
N GLU A 86 -4.63 12.57 -8.63
CA GLU A 86 -3.78 11.58 -7.98
C GLU A 86 -4.51 10.26 -7.71
N TRP A 87 -3.73 9.20 -7.61
CA TRP A 87 -4.17 7.89 -7.15
C TRP A 87 -3.07 7.26 -6.29
N GLY A 88 -3.42 6.22 -5.55
CA GLY A 88 -2.44 5.49 -4.77
C GLY A 88 -3.00 4.20 -4.22
N GLY A 89 -2.23 3.54 -3.39
CA GLY A 89 -2.58 2.26 -2.78
C GLY A 89 -1.63 1.91 -1.65
N CYS A 90 -2.06 0.96 -0.82
CA CYS A 90 -1.25 0.41 0.25
C CYS A 90 -0.35 -0.70 -0.31
N ASN A 91 0.87 -0.76 0.19
CA ASN A 91 1.90 -1.72 -0.20
C ASN A 91 2.27 -2.65 0.96
N GLU A 92 2.41 -2.10 2.17
CA GLU A 92 2.68 -2.85 3.40
C GLU A 92 1.99 -2.15 4.59
N VAL A 93 1.61 -2.91 5.62
CA VAL A 93 0.94 -2.39 6.81
C VAL A 93 1.59 -3.01 8.05
N HIS A 94 1.91 -2.16 9.02
CA HIS A 94 2.49 -2.52 10.31
C HIS A 94 1.48 -2.27 11.42
N LEU A 95 1.21 -3.27 12.26
CA LEU A 95 0.53 -3.04 13.53
C LEU A 95 1.52 -2.36 14.49
N LEU A 96 1.19 -1.16 14.92
CA LEU A 96 2.03 -0.36 15.83
C LEU A 96 1.75 -0.73 17.30
N LYS A 97 2.69 -0.39 18.18
CA LYS A 97 2.64 -0.70 19.63
C LYS A 97 1.38 -0.18 20.33
N ASN A 98 0.82 0.93 19.87
CA ASN A 98 -0.39 1.54 20.40
C ASN A 98 -1.68 1.02 19.73
N GLY A 99 -1.59 0.02 18.85
CA GLY A 99 -2.73 -0.55 18.13
C GLY A 99 -3.12 0.18 16.85
N LEU A 100 -2.47 1.31 16.53
CA LEU A 100 -2.66 1.97 15.24
C LEU A 100 -2.01 1.16 14.11
N LEU A 101 -2.38 1.47 12.87
CA LEU A 101 -1.82 0.85 11.68
C LEU A 101 -0.92 1.83 10.94
N GLY A 102 0.38 1.55 10.92
CA GLY A 102 1.34 2.25 10.08
C GLY A 102 1.29 1.71 8.66
N VAL A 103 0.89 2.55 7.70
CA VAL A 103 0.68 2.13 6.31
C VAL A 103 1.78 2.70 5.42
N MET A 104 2.41 1.82 4.66
CA MET A 104 3.32 2.14 3.57
C MET A 104 2.58 2.00 2.24
N GLY A 105 2.83 2.89 1.30
CA GLY A 105 2.12 2.89 0.04
C GLY A 105 2.87 3.59 -1.09
N HIS A 106 2.12 3.78 -2.16
CA HIS A 106 2.50 4.64 -3.27
C HIS A 106 1.45 5.72 -3.50
N MET A 107 1.91 6.93 -3.79
CA MET A 107 1.10 8.03 -4.32
C MET A 107 1.60 8.35 -5.71
N ALA A 108 0.67 8.56 -6.64
CA ALA A 108 0.99 8.68 -8.04
C ALA A 108 0.13 9.70 -8.78
N PHE A 109 0.74 10.31 -9.80
CA PHE A 109 0.09 11.19 -10.75
C PHE A 109 0.72 11.02 -12.14
N ARG A 110 0.13 11.67 -13.16
CA ARG A 110 0.61 11.65 -14.55
C ARG A 110 0.76 13.08 -15.05
N THR A 111 1.85 13.33 -15.74
CA THR A 111 2.16 14.55 -16.49
C THR A 111 2.29 14.22 -17.98
N GLU A 112 2.75 15.18 -18.79
CA GLU A 112 3.10 14.93 -20.20
C GLU A 112 4.38 14.10 -20.31
N GLU A 113 5.29 14.24 -19.34
CA GLU A 113 6.58 13.57 -19.29
C GLU A 113 6.46 12.09 -18.89
N GLY A 114 5.45 11.74 -18.09
CA GLY A 114 5.22 10.34 -17.74
C GLY A 114 4.42 10.11 -16.47
N LEU A 115 4.65 8.94 -15.88
CA LEU A 115 4.11 8.55 -14.59
C LEU A 115 5.09 8.96 -13.49
N HIS A 116 4.53 9.49 -12.40
CA HIS A 116 5.24 9.84 -11.19
C HIS A 116 4.69 8.98 -10.06
N TYR A 117 5.54 8.17 -9.42
CA TYR A 117 5.16 7.35 -8.27
C TYR A 117 6.16 7.57 -7.15
N ASN A 118 5.65 7.98 -6.00
CA ASN A 118 6.44 8.24 -4.80
C ASN A 118 6.05 7.27 -3.69
N ALA A 119 7.03 6.88 -2.88
CA ALA A 119 6.77 6.16 -1.64
C ALA A 119 6.09 7.11 -0.65
N MET A 120 5.01 6.64 -0.04
CA MET A 120 4.28 7.41 0.96
C MET A 120 3.99 6.61 2.22
N THR A 121 3.69 7.32 3.30
CA THR A 121 3.24 6.76 4.57
C THR A 121 2.06 7.53 5.15
N PHE A 122 1.24 6.86 5.94
CA PHE A 122 0.23 7.44 6.82
C PHE A 122 -0.10 6.46 7.96
N VAL A 123 -0.86 6.92 8.95
CA VAL A 123 -1.33 6.08 10.06
C VAL A 123 -2.86 6.05 10.06
N VAL A 124 -3.45 4.91 10.41
CA VAL A 124 -4.90 4.71 10.55
C VAL A 124 -5.23 4.16 11.93
N ASP A 125 -6.28 4.69 12.56
CA ASP A 125 -6.91 4.08 13.71
C ASP A 125 -7.91 3.00 13.23
N PRO A 126 -7.66 1.71 13.50
CA PRO A 126 -8.53 0.64 13.04
C PRO A 126 -9.91 0.62 13.72
N ALA A 127 -10.09 1.31 14.85
CA ALA A 127 -11.38 1.40 15.53
C ALA A 127 -12.34 2.39 14.85
N THR A 128 -11.81 3.49 14.31
CA THR A 128 -12.60 4.59 13.76
C THR A 128 -12.48 4.72 12.24
N GLY A 129 -11.39 4.20 11.66
CA GLY A 129 -11.00 4.46 10.27
C GLY A 129 -10.39 5.84 10.04
N GLU A 130 -10.26 6.66 11.08
CA GLU A 130 -9.58 7.96 10.98
C GLU A 130 -8.10 7.77 10.65
N HIS A 131 -7.56 8.70 9.88
CA HIS A 131 -6.20 8.59 9.38
C HIS A 131 -5.47 9.93 9.35
N THR A 132 -4.15 9.87 9.39
CA THR A 132 -3.31 11.05 9.12
C THR A 132 -3.31 11.38 7.62
N ALA A 133 -2.93 12.60 7.28
CA ALA A 133 -2.64 12.94 5.89
C ALA A 133 -1.45 12.09 5.38
N PRO A 134 -1.50 11.57 4.14
CA PRO A 134 -0.34 10.92 3.53
C PRO A 134 0.84 11.85 3.40
N ARG A 135 2.03 11.31 3.65
CA ARG A 135 3.31 12.00 3.49
C ARG A 135 4.21 11.23 2.56
N ILE A 136 4.86 11.93 1.64
CA ILE A 136 5.94 11.35 0.83
C ILE A 136 7.16 11.11 1.71
N ILE A 137 7.78 9.94 1.57
CA ILE A 137 8.98 9.54 2.32
C ILE A 137 10.18 9.24 1.41
N ALA A 138 9.93 8.94 0.14
CA ALA A 138 10.97 8.78 -0.87
C ALA A 138 10.39 9.00 -2.27
N THR A 139 11.24 9.52 -3.13
CA THR A 139 11.02 9.81 -4.54
C THR A 139 12.13 9.15 -5.36
N ARG A 140 11.96 9.10 -6.68
CA ARG A 140 12.93 8.46 -7.58
C ARG A 140 14.35 9.01 -7.43
N SER A 141 14.50 10.32 -7.22
CA SER A 141 15.80 11.00 -7.08
C SER A 141 16.53 10.64 -5.79
N ASP A 142 15.82 10.18 -4.75
CA ASP A 142 16.44 9.70 -3.51
C ASP A 142 17.14 8.36 -3.72
N MET A 143 16.77 7.61 -4.76
CA MET A 143 17.45 6.37 -5.17
C MET A 143 18.56 6.67 -6.18
N THR A 144 18.22 7.30 -7.30
CA THR A 144 19.20 7.70 -8.32
C THR A 144 18.64 8.77 -9.25
N THR A 145 19.52 9.59 -9.82
CA THR A 145 19.15 10.59 -10.83
C THR A 145 19.34 10.10 -12.27
N GLU A 146 19.85 8.88 -12.46
CA GLU A 146 20.11 8.33 -13.79
C GLU A 146 18.79 8.00 -14.53
N PRO A 147 18.65 8.42 -15.81
CA PRO A 147 17.39 8.31 -16.55
C PRO A 147 17.25 6.91 -17.17
N PHE A 148 16.81 5.94 -16.38
CA PHE A 148 16.45 4.61 -16.86
C PHE A 148 15.06 4.19 -16.44
N GLY A 149 14.50 3.24 -17.18
CA GLY A 149 13.24 2.58 -16.84
C GLY A 149 12.82 1.57 -17.90
N LYS A 150 11.88 0.70 -17.54
CA LYS A 150 11.31 -0.29 -18.46
C LYS A 150 10.69 0.34 -19.71
N ARG A 151 10.19 1.57 -19.58
CA ARG A 151 9.71 2.43 -20.66
C ARG A 151 10.05 3.89 -20.34
N PRO A 152 10.08 4.78 -21.35
CA PRO A 152 10.35 6.21 -21.13
C PRO A 152 9.38 6.87 -20.12
N ASP A 153 8.11 6.47 -20.11
CA ASP A 153 7.10 7.05 -19.21
C ASP A 153 7.18 6.54 -17.76
N LEU A 154 8.16 5.69 -17.43
CA LEU A 154 8.33 5.06 -16.12
C LEU A 154 9.64 5.46 -15.42
N VAL A 155 10.35 6.47 -15.93
CA VAL A 155 11.61 6.90 -15.33
C VAL A 155 11.38 7.34 -13.88
N ASP A 156 10.37 8.16 -13.62
CA ASP A 156 10.05 8.69 -12.28
C ASP A 156 9.08 7.80 -11.46
N VAL A 157 9.35 6.50 -11.40
CA VAL A 157 8.48 5.53 -10.72
C VAL A 157 9.22 4.80 -9.62
N LEU A 158 8.76 4.99 -8.38
CA LEU A 158 9.02 4.10 -7.24
C LEU A 158 7.77 3.30 -6.88
N PHE A 159 7.87 1.98 -6.95
CA PHE A 159 6.82 1.10 -6.44
C PHE A 159 7.26 0.45 -5.14
N THR A 160 6.89 1.08 -4.02
CA THR A 160 7.24 0.69 -2.66
C THR A 160 6.93 -0.79 -2.40
N ALA A 161 7.89 -1.53 -1.85
CA ALA A 161 7.64 -2.87 -1.33
C ALA A 161 7.21 -2.78 0.15
N GLY A 162 8.08 -2.22 0.99
CA GLY A 162 7.90 -2.17 2.43
C GLY A 162 9.16 -1.66 3.15
N ILE A 163 9.16 -1.74 4.49
CA ILE A 163 10.29 -1.34 5.33
C ILE A 163 10.69 -2.44 6.33
N THR A 164 11.97 -2.49 6.66
CA THR A 164 12.45 -3.19 7.87
C THR A 164 12.87 -2.15 8.89
N ARG A 165 12.16 -2.09 10.03
CA ARG A 165 12.43 -1.14 11.12
C ARG A 165 13.60 -1.65 11.97
N HIS A 166 14.59 -0.81 12.25
CA HIS A 166 15.81 -1.22 12.96
C HIS A 166 15.72 -1.06 14.48
N GLY A 167 14.79 -0.23 14.97
CA GLY A 167 14.58 0.02 16.40
C GLY A 167 15.48 1.09 17.02
N ASP A 168 16.38 1.68 16.22
CA ASP A 168 17.24 2.82 16.58
C ASP A 168 16.73 4.17 16.04
N GLY A 169 15.50 4.19 15.53
CA GLY A 169 14.90 5.35 14.87
C GLY A 169 15.06 5.36 13.35
N THR A 170 15.75 4.37 12.77
CA THR A 170 15.88 4.20 11.32
C THR A 170 15.15 2.97 10.79
N ALA A 171 14.97 2.91 9.47
CA ALA A 171 14.44 1.76 8.76
C ALA A 171 15.10 1.60 7.38
N THR A 172 15.19 0.37 6.89
CA THR A 172 15.53 0.08 5.49
C THR A 172 14.26 0.08 4.66
N LEU A 173 14.14 1.01 3.71
CA LEU A 173 13.11 1.01 2.67
C LEU A 173 13.50 0.08 1.53
N TYR A 174 12.57 -0.76 1.09
CA TYR A 174 12.68 -1.56 -0.12
C TYR A 174 11.68 -1.06 -1.16
N THR A 175 12.15 -0.84 -2.39
CA THR A 175 11.31 -0.33 -3.47
C THR A 175 11.70 -0.89 -4.83
N GLY A 176 10.71 -1.11 -5.69
CA GLY A 176 10.94 -1.24 -7.12
C GLY A 176 11.30 0.13 -7.71
N VAL A 177 12.25 0.15 -8.65
CA VAL A 177 12.72 1.35 -9.34
C VAL A 177 12.44 1.20 -10.84
N SER A 178 11.62 2.11 -11.37
CA SER A 178 11.30 2.26 -12.79
C SER A 178 10.85 0.96 -13.50
N ASP A 179 10.11 0.11 -12.77
CA ASP A 179 9.62 -1.22 -13.18
C ASP A 179 10.70 -2.18 -13.74
N CYS A 180 11.96 -1.98 -13.39
CA CYS A 180 13.07 -2.79 -13.93
C CYS A 180 14.09 -3.25 -12.87
N GLU A 181 14.20 -2.55 -11.74
CA GLU A 181 15.14 -2.88 -10.68
C GLU A 181 14.47 -2.89 -9.30
N ALA A 182 15.13 -3.47 -8.30
CA ALA A 182 14.73 -3.45 -6.89
C ALA A 182 15.90 -2.92 -6.05
N TRP A 183 15.63 -1.88 -5.26
CA TRP A 183 16.63 -1.13 -4.52
C TRP A 183 16.25 -1.06 -3.04
N CYS A 184 17.23 -0.70 -2.22
CA CYS A 184 17.00 -0.33 -0.83
C CYS A 184 17.77 0.92 -0.43
N ALA A 185 17.25 1.64 0.56
CA ALA A 185 17.87 2.81 1.15
C ALA A 185 17.54 2.88 2.65
N GLU A 186 18.45 3.46 3.43
CA GLU A 186 18.18 3.79 4.82
C GLU A 186 17.39 5.10 4.90
N ILE A 187 16.35 5.11 5.72
CA ILE A 187 15.48 6.26 6.00
C ILE A 187 15.23 6.37 7.50
N ASP A 188 14.75 7.54 7.95
CA ASP A 188 14.16 7.65 9.28
C ASP A 188 12.93 6.73 9.37
N ASP A 189 12.72 6.06 10.51
CA ASP A 189 11.55 5.23 10.75
C ASP A 189 10.28 6.10 10.70
N PRO A 190 9.41 5.94 9.70
CA PRO A 190 8.26 6.83 9.53
C PRO A 190 7.21 6.68 10.64
N PHE A 191 7.29 5.61 11.45
CA PHE A 191 6.28 5.29 12.46
C PHE A 191 6.71 5.60 13.89
N VAL A 192 7.99 5.89 14.14
CA VAL A 192 8.52 6.09 15.51
C VAL A 192 7.78 7.20 16.27
N ALA A 193 7.41 8.28 15.57
CA ALA A 193 6.71 9.43 16.14
C ALA A 193 5.26 9.13 16.57
N TYR A 194 4.68 7.99 16.13
CA TYR A 194 3.33 7.57 16.48
C TYR A 194 3.31 6.52 17.60
N GLU A 195 4.47 5.98 17.96
CA GLU A 195 4.63 4.97 19.02
C GLU A 195 5.33 5.53 20.27
N SER A 196 5.54 6.84 20.30
CA SER A 196 6.21 7.56 21.40
C SER A 196 5.28 7.77 22.60
#